data_AF-A0A258KCE0-F1
#
_entry.id   AF-A0A258KCE0-F1
#
_cell.length_a   1.000
_cell.length_b   1.000
_cell.length_c   1.000
_cell.angle_alpha   90.00
_cell.angle_beta   90.00
_cell.angle_gamma   90.00
#
_symmetry.space_group_name_H-M   'P 1'
#
loop_
_entity.id
_entity.type
_entity.pdbx_description
1 polymer ?
#
loop_
_entity_poly.entity_id
_entity_poly.type
_entity_poly.pdbx_seq_one_letter_code
_entity_poly.pdbx_strand_id
1 'polypeptide(L)'
;MTDKNITKDAMYDAVAPDDFESMLELDRYNNRSTAFDKIISATHDHFWDPLDKTYIDFDEPFDMENQALVPEDLVIALSTDYVSNHLSDPKTRIRFINQ
;
A
#
# COMPACT_ATOMS: atom_id res chain seq x y z
N MET A 1 44.34 -1.64 0.16
CA MET A 1 43.83 -2.25 -1.07
C MET A 1 42.54 -2.96 -0.71
N THR A 2 41.40 -2.40 -1.10
CA THR A 2 40.16 -3.18 -1.26
C THR A 2 39.32 -2.44 -2.29
N ASP A 3 39.20 -3.06 -3.47
CA ASP A 3 38.37 -2.57 -4.57
C ASP A 3 36.91 -2.50 -4.12
N LYS A 4 36.44 -1.28 -3.84
CA LYS A 4 35.01 -1.02 -3.69
C LYS A 4 34.37 -1.13 -5.08
N ASN A 5 33.84 -2.31 -5.37
CA ASN A 5 33.04 -2.58 -6.56
C ASN A 5 31.86 -1.59 -6.61
N ILE A 6 31.82 -0.74 -7.63
CA ILE A 6 30.80 0.32 -7.80
C ILE A 6 29.36 -0.24 -7.78
N THR A 7 29.18 -1.49 -8.20
CA THR A 7 27.87 -2.16 -8.28
C THR A 7 27.50 -2.96 -7.02
N LYS A 8 28.40 -3.03 -6.04
CA LYS A 8 28.20 -3.86 -4.85
C LYS A 8 28.45 -3.02 -3.61
N ASP A 9 27.37 -2.77 -2.89
CA ASP A 9 27.47 -2.10 -1.62
C ASP A 9 28.32 -2.94 -0.66
N ALA A 10 29.26 -2.27 0.02
CA ALA A 10 30.05 -2.86 1.09
C ALA A 10 29.15 -3.46 2.20
N MET A 11 27.90 -2.99 2.31
CA MET A 11 26.89 -3.52 3.23
C MET A 11 26.52 -4.99 2.99
N TYR A 12 26.69 -5.51 1.77
CA TYR A 12 26.36 -6.90 1.47
C TYR A 12 27.52 -7.87 1.71
N ASP A 13 28.74 -7.34 1.94
CA ASP A 13 30.00 -8.06 2.19
C ASP A 13 30.06 -9.46 1.55
N ALA A 14 29.63 -9.57 0.28
CA ALA A 14 29.46 -10.88 -0.33
C ALA A 14 30.85 -11.43 -0.68
N VAL A 15 31.02 -12.74 -0.63
CA VAL A 15 32.25 -13.40 -1.07
C VAL A 15 31.96 -14.12 -2.37
N ALA A 16 33.01 -14.49 -3.10
CA ALA A 16 32.84 -15.30 -4.29
C ALA A 16 32.28 -16.68 -3.91
N PRO A 17 31.44 -17.31 -4.76
CA PRO A 17 30.83 -18.62 -4.43
C PRO A 17 31.86 -19.75 -4.22
N ASP A 18 33.07 -19.59 -4.73
CA ASP A 18 34.19 -20.52 -4.63
C ASP A 18 35.17 -20.20 -3.47
N ASP A 19 34.97 -19.08 -2.78
CA ASP A 19 35.76 -18.67 -1.63
C ASP A 19 35.19 -19.26 -0.32
N PHE A 20 35.37 -20.57 -0.18
CA PHE A 20 34.80 -21.35 0.93
C PHE A 20 35.37 -20.94 2.29
N GLU A 21 36.64 -20.52 2.36
CA GLU A 21 37.29 -20.09 3.61
C GLU A 21 36.57 -18.87 4.19
N SER A 22 36.33 -17.85 3.37
CA SER A 22 35.60 -16.65 3.77
C SER A 22 34.10 -16.90 4.07
N MET A 23 33.54 -18.04 3.64
CA MET A 23 32.17 -18.45 4.00
C MET A 23 32.07 -19.07 5.40
N LEU A 24 33.17 -19.54 5.97
CA LEU A 24 33.22 -20.17 7.30
C LEU A 24 33.46 -19.17 8.45
N GLU A 25 33.85 -17.93 8.13
CA GLU A 25 34.09 -16.87 9.11
C GLU A 25 32.79 -16.47 9.84
N LEU A 26 32.67 -16.89 11.11
CA LEU A 26 31.44 -16.75 11.90
C LEU A 26 31.07 -15.29 12.19
N ASP A 27 32.07 -14.44 12.44
CA ASP A 27 31.87 -13.03 12.78
C ASP A 27 31.21 -12.25 11.63
N ARG A 28 31.40 -12.70 10.39
CA ARG A 28 30.79 -12.10 9.20
C ARG A 28 29.27 -12.14 9.23
N TYR A 29 28.67 -13.22 9.74
CA TYR A 29 27.21 -13.36 9.84
C TYR A 29 26.64 -12.65 11.06
N ASN A 30 27.47 -12.33 12.05
CA ASN A 30 27.05 -11.67 13.28
C ASN A 30 27.16 -10.13 13.20
N ASN A 31 27.87 -9.61 12.20
CA ASN A 31 28.00 -8.17 11.97
C ASN A 31 26.71 -7.59 11.38
N ARG A 32 25.91 -6.95 12.24
CA ARG A 32 24.70 -6.21 11.82
C ARG A 32 25.10 -4.99 10.97
N SER A 33 24.56 -4.91 9.76
CA SER A 33 24.67 -3.71 8.92
C SER A 33 23.84 -2.56 9.49
N THR A 34 24.45 -1.37 9.59
CA THR A 34 23.76 -0.13 9.97
C THR A 34 22.82 0.39 8.88
N ALA A 35 22.85 -0.19 7.68
CA ALA A 35 21.92 0.15 6.60
C ALA A 35 20.48 -0.26 6.93
N PHE A 36 20.28 -1.32 7.72
CA PHE A 36 18.93 -1.70 8.17
C PHE A 36 18.26 -0.58 8.97
N ASP A 37 19.00 0.15 9.80
CA ASP A 37 18.43 1.25 10.58
C ASP A 37 18.01 2.41 9.66
N LYS A 38 18.77 2.69 8.59
CA LYS A 38 18.42 3.68 7.57
C LYS A 38 17.18 3.25 6.75
N ILE A 39 17.10 1.98 6.38
CA ILE A 39 15.94 1.41 5.67
C ILE A 39 14.70 1.49 6.56
N ILE A 40 14.82 1.10 7.84
CA ILE A 40 13.73 1.17 8.81
C ILE A 40 13.31 2.63 9.03
N SER A 41 14.24 3.57 9.17
CA SER A 41 13.89 5.00 9.35
C SER A 41 13.23 5.61 8.12
N ALA A 42 13.58 5.15 6.92
CA ALA A 42 13.01 5.63 5.66
C ALA A 42 11.64 5.01 5.33
N THR A 43 11.14 4.09 6.17
CA THR A 43 9.81 3.49 5.97
C THR A 43 8.71 4.55 5.97
N HIS A 44 8.80 5.57 6.82
CA HIS A 44 7.82 6.66 6.84
C HIS A 44 7.75 7.46 5.52
N ASP A 45 8.85 7.53 4.76
CA ASP A 45 8.90 8.25 3.47
C ASP A 45 8.50 7.35 2.28
N HIS A 46 8.61 6.03 2.43
CA HIS A 46 8.40 5.06 1.34
C HIS A 46 7.09 4.28 1.46
N PHE A 47 6.49 4.23 2.65
CA PHE A 47 5.23 3.54 2.88
C PHE A 47 4.10 4.56 3.07
N TRP A 48 2.97 4.28 2.44
CA TRP A 48 1.75 5.04 2.62
C TRP A 48 1.24 4.92 4.06
N ASP A 49 0.96 6.05 4.70
CA ASP A 49 0.24 6.10 5.98
C ASP A 49 -1.28 6.14 5.70
N PRO A 50 -2.04 5.10 6.09
CA PRO A 50 -3.49 5.07 5.87
C PRO A 50 -4.26 6.09 6.72
N LEU A 51 -3.62 6.70 7.73
CA LEU A 51 -4.21 7.76 8.55
C LEU A 51 -3.81 9.17 8.07
N ASP A 52 -2.92 9.27 7.06
CA ASP A 52 -2.56 10.55 6.48
C ASP A 52 -3.69 11.04 5.56
N LYS A 53 -4.35 12.11 6.04
CA LYS A 53 -5.47 12.78 5.37
C LYS A 53 -5.12 13.39 4.02
N THR A 54 -3.83 13.57 3.71
CA THR A 54 -3.41 14.02 2.37
C THR A 54 -3.73 12.99 1.29
N TYR A 55 -3.89 11.72 1.67
CA TYR A 55 -4.36 10.66 0.78
C TYR A 55 -5.88 10.51 0.83
N ILE A 56 -6.44 10.27 2.02
CA ILE A 56 -7.89 10.10 2.23
C ILE A 56 -8.28 10.70 3.59
N ASP A 57 -9.20 11.66 3.61
CA ASP A 57 -9.74 12.21 4.86
C ASP A 57 -11.03 11.49 5.26
N PHE A 58 -10.95 10.59 6.27
CA PHE A 58 -12.11 9.89 6.81
C PHE A 58 -12.99 10.75 7.73
N ASP A 59 -12.56 11.97 8.09
CA ASP A 59 -13.38 12.90 8.86
C ASP A 59 -14.33 13.72 7.96
N GLU A 60 -14.11 13.72 6.64
CA GLU A 60 -15.03 14.36 5.71
C GLU A 60 -16.34 13.55 5.63
N PRO A 61 -17.51 14.16 5.94
CA PRO A 61 -18.77 13.45 5.87
C PRO A 61 -19.14 13.18 4.41
N PHE A 62 -19.61 11.96 4.13
CA PHE A 62 -20.18 11.62 2.82
C PHE A 62 -21.44 12.43 2.54
N ASP A 63 -21.61 12.91 1.30
CA ASP A 63 -22.86 13.51 0.83
C ASP A 63 -23.91 12.42 0.56
N MET A 64 -24.56 11.99 1.64
CA MET A 64 -25.56 10.93 1.62
C MET A 64 -26.84 11.29 0.84
N GLU A 65 -27.05 12.57 0.50
CA GLU A 65 -28.27 13.04 -0.17
C GLU A 65 -28.12 13.16 -1.68
N ASN A 66 -26.94 13.57 -2.17
CA ASN A 66 -26.75 13.87 -3.60
C ASN A 66 -25.72 12.97 -4.29
N GLN A 67 -24.99 12.13 -3.54
CA GLN A 67 -24.00 11.22 -4.11
C GLN A 67 -24.30 9.77 -3.73
N ALA A 68 -24.26 8.89 -4.73
CA ALA A 68 -24.31 7.46 -4.49
C ALA A 68 -22.95 6.98 -3.95
N LEU A 69 -22.95 6.29 -2.81
CA LEU A 69 -21.73 5.75 -2.18
C LEU A 69 -21.04 4.68 -3.04
N VAL A 70 -21.82 3.98 -3.85
CA VAL A 70 -21.34 2.98 -4.79
C VAL A 70 -21.98 3.17 -6.16
N PRO A 71 -21.33 2.72 -7.24
CA PRO A 71 -21.95 2.66 -8.56
C PRO A 71 -23.28 1.88 -8.57
N GLU A 72 -24.24 2.36 -9.34
CA GLU A 72 -25.60 1.83 -9.38
C GLU A 72 -25.67 0.37 -9.86
N ASP A 73 -24.76 -0.02 -10.75
CA ASP A 73 -24.63 -1.38 -11.29
C ASP A 73 -24.19 -2.40 -10.24
N LEU A 74 -23.60 -1.96 -9.12
CA LEU A 74 -23.32 -2.82 -7.97
C LEU A 74 -24.58 -3.10 -7.13
N VAL A 75 -25.65 -2.34 -7.31
CA VAL A 75 -26.94 -2.54 -6.63
C VAL A 75 -27.88 -3.32 -7.55
N ILE A 76 -27.70 -4.65 -7.57
CA ILE A 76 -28.40 -5.58 -8.48
C ILE A 76 -29.92 -5.42 -8.48
N ALA A 77 -30.53 -5.01 -7.36
CA ALA A 77 -31.96 -4.74 -7.29
C ALA A 77 -32.40 -3.69 -8.33
N LEU A 78 -31.61 -2.62 -8.54
CA LEU A 78 -31.89 -1.57 -9.52
C LEU A 78 -31.74 -2.04 -10.98
N SER A 79 -31.14 -3.21 -11.21
CA SER A 79 -31.09 -3.84 -12.54
C SER A 79 -32.40 -4.52 -12.93
N THR A 80 -33.36 -4.67 -12.00
CA THR A 80 -34.67 -5.25 -12.30
C THR A 80 -35.65 -4.18 -12.77
N ASP A 81 -36.46 -4.51 -13.79
CA ASP A 81 -37.49 -3.59 -14.32
C ASP A 81 -38.48 -3.13 -13.25
N TYR A 82 -38.80 -3.99 -12.30
CA TYR A 82 -39.75 -3.65 -11.23
C TYR A 82 -39.19 -2.51 -10.36
N VAL A 83 -37.97 -2.66 -9.86
CA VAL A 83 -37.38 -1.70 -8.92
C VAL A 83 -36.94 -0.43 -9.65
N SER A 84 -36.34 -0.54 -10.85
CA SER A 84 -35.87 0.61 -11.61
C SER A 84 -37.00 1.57 -11.99
N ASN A 85 -38.16 1.04 -12.39
CA ASN A 85 -39.34 1.82 -12.73
C ASN A 85 -40.05 2.39 -11.49
N HIS A 86 -39.97 1.72 -10.34
CA HIS A 86 -40.57 2.22 -9.10
C HIS A 86 -39.70 3.28 -8.41
N LEU A 87 -38.38 3.22 -8.60
CA LEU A 87 -37.40 4.18 -8.10
C LEU A 87 -36.86 5.03 -9.26
N SER A 88 -37.75 5.72 -9.98
CA SER A 88 -37.39 6.52 -11.16
C SER A 88 -36.81 7.90 -10.83
N ASP A 89 -37.06 8.40 -9.61
CA ASP A 89 -36.53 9.68 -9.14
C ASP A 89 -35.05 9.54 -8.70
N PRO A 90 -34.11 10.35 -9.24
CA PRO A 90 -32.68 10.24 -8.93
C PRO A 90 -32.35 10.36 -7.44
N LYS A 91 -33.02 11.23 -6.68
CA LYS A 91 -32.77 11.37 -5.23
C LYS A 91 -33.20 10.13 -4.47
N THR A 92 -34.34 9.55 -4.85
CA THR A 92 -34.84 8.31 -4.27
C THR A 92 -33.90 7.13 -4.59
N ARG A 93 -33.30 7.10 -5.78
CA ARG A 93 -32.25 6.11 -6.13
C ARG A 93 -31.00 6.28 -5.29
N ILE A 94 -30.48 7.50 -5.17
CA ILE A 94 -29.29 7.80 -4.35
C ILE A 94 -29.53 7.36 -2.91
N ARG A 95 -30.69 7.71 -2.34
CA ARG A 95 -31.08 7.28 -0.99
C ARG A 95 -31.13 5.76 -0.86
N PHE A 96 -31.68 5.06 -1.86
CA PHE A 96 -31.74 3.60 -1.87
C PHE A 96 -30.36 2.94 -1.99
N ILE A 97 -29.42 3.54 -2.72
CA ILE A 97 -28.04 3.05 -2.82
C ILE A 97 -27.30 3.23 -1.48
N ASN A 98 -27.65 4.27 -0.73
CA ASN A 98 -26.94 4.68 0.48
C ASN A 98 -27.48 4.05 1.79
N GLN A 99 -28.56 3.26 1.75
CA GLN A 99 -29.26 2.66 2.92
C GLN A 99 -29.44 1.15 2.78
#